data_AF-A0A838KUI3-F1
#
_entry.id   AF-A0A838KUI3-F1
#
_cell.length_a   1.000
_cell.length_b   1.000
_cell.length_c   1.000
_cell.angle_alpha   90.00
_cell.angle_beta   90.00
_cell.angle_gamma   90.00
#
_symmetry.space_group_name_H-M   'P 1'
#
loop_
_entity.id
_entity.type
_entity.pdbx_description
1 polymer ?
#
loop_
_entity_poly.entity_id
_entity_poly.type
_entity_poly.pdbx_seq_one_letter_code
_entity_poly.pdbx_strand_id
1 'polypeptide(L)'
;SPELASLFAGDRMRVVCILRDPRDVAVSQMHHIKQRKEHFAHEAFLKLPSDHERLLHSIRGGELGGRRLQSLDERYRQFLGWQDDDNAILVKFEDLVGPRGGGSAETQRRTAERVARHVSLEPDERMMRTVEENIFGVSNTFRKGQIGGWREEFSEEHARAAREIAGPLLVKLGYEADPEW
;
A
#
# COMPACT_ATOMS: atom_id res chain seq x y z
N SER A 1 5.02 1.63 -12.37
CA SER A 1 4.56 2.48 -13.47
C SER A 1 5.02 1.87 -14.79
N PRO A 2 4.37 2.18 -15.92
CA PRO A 2 4.72 1.65 -17.23
C PRO A 2 6.18 1.90 -17.64
N GLU A 3 6.76 3.03 -17.23
CA GLU A 3 8.16 3.39 -17.51
C GLU A 3 9.16 2.46 -16.83
N LEU A 4 8.86 2.04 -15.58
CA LEU A 4 9.66 1.06 -14.85
C LEU A 4 9.52 -0.33 -15.47
N ALA A 5 8.34 -0.70 -15.94
CA ALA A 5 8.12 -1.99 -16.62
C ALA A 5 8.98 -2.11 -17.89
N SER A 6 9.00 -1.07 -18.72
CA SER A 6 9.84 -1.06 -19.92
C SER A 6 11.34 -1.13 -19.61
N LEU A 7 11.80 -0.50 -18.52
CA LEU A 7 13.21 -0.55 -18.10
C LEU A 7 13.59 -1.95 -17.61
N PHE A 8 12.74 -2.56 -16.78
CA PHE A 8 13.01 -3.86 -16.16
C PHE A 8 12.89 -5.04 -17.12
N ALA A 9 12.05 -4.93 -18.16
CA ALA A 9 11.91 -5.96 -19.18
C ALA A 9 13.20 -6.16 -20.00
N GLY A 10 13.97 -5.09 -20.23
CA GLY A 10 15.25 -5.16 -20.97
C GLY A 10 16.33 -5.96 -20.24
N ASP A 11 16.34 -5.92 -18.91
CA ASP A 11 17.36 -6.54 -18.06
C ASP A 11 16.91 -7.87 -17.41
N ARG A 12 15.74 -8.40 -17.80
CA ARG A 12 15.12 -9.61 -17.20
C ARG A 12 15.00 -9.52 -15.68
N MET A 13 14.75 -8.33 -15.14
CA MET A 13 14.55 -8.15 -13.71
C MET A 13 13.19 -8.69 -13.28
N ARG A 14 13.14 -9.32 -12.11
CA ARG A 14 11.90 -9.81 -11.51
C ARG A 14 11.35 -8.80 -10.52
N VAL A 15 10.06 -8.52 -10.60
CA VAL A 15 9.41 -7.42 -9.88
C VAL A 15 8.47 -7.96 -8.83
N VAL A 16 8.71 -7.62 -7.56
CA VAL A 16 7.76 -7.88 -6.48
C VAL A 16 6.96 -6.61 -6.21
N CYS A 17 5.70 -6.58 -6.66
CA CYS A 17 4.79 -5.47 -6.42
C CYS A 17 3.96 -5.75 -5.16
N ILE A 18 4.23 -4.97 -4.10
CA ILE A 18 3.49 -5.06 -2.85
C ILE A 18 2.37 -4.02 -2.86
N LEU A 19 1.12 -4.48 -2.77
CA LEU A 19 -0.04 -3.63 -2.55
C LEU A 19 -0.47 -3.68 -1.08
N ARG A 20 -1.20 -2.66 -0.64
CA ARG A 20 -1.83 -2.61 0.68
C ARG A 20 -3.26 -2.11 0.51
N ASP A 21 -4.13 -2.29 1.50
CA ASP A 21 -5.46 -1.68 1.49
C ASP A 21 -5.34 -0.16 1.22
N PRO A 22 -5.94 0.36 0.13
CA PRO A 22 -5.90 1.79 -0.20
C PRO A 22 -6.29 2.69 0.98
N ARG A 23 -7.20 2.25 1.83
CA ARG A 23 -7.68 3.03 2.99
C ARG A 23 -6.60 3.16 4.05
N ASP A 24 -5.88 2.09 4.35
CA ASP A 24 -4.71 2.13 5.24
C ASP A 24 -3.58 3.00 4.66
N VAL A 25 -3.42 3.00 3.33
CA VAL A 25 -2.44 3.85 2.65
C VAL A 25 -2.79 5.33 2.77
N ALA A 26 -4.07 5.72 2.68
CA ALA A 26 -4.48 7.11 2.90
C ALA A 26 -4.10 7.60 4.31
N VAL A 27 -4.41 6.80 5.34
CA VAL A 27 -4.02 7.13 6.72
C VAL A 27 -2.50 7.21 6.85
N SER A 28 -1.78 6.22 6.33
CA SER A 28 -0.32 6.20 6.37
C SER A 28 0.30 7.41 5.68
N GLN A 29 -0.22 7.81 4.51
CA GLN A 29 0.24 8.97 3.77
C GLN A 29 0.01 10.26 4.55
N MET A 30 -1.17 10.44 5.14
CA MET A 30 -1.48 11.61 5.96
C MET A 30 -0.41 11.82 7.05
N HIS A 31 -0.11 10.76 7.82
CA HIS A 31 0.91 10.84 8.87
C HIS A 31 2.32 11.02 8.31
N HIS A 32 2.64 10.38 7.19
CA HIS A 32 3.95 10.52 6.55
C HIS A 32 4.21 11.96 6.09
N ILE A 33 3.25 12.57 5.38
CA ILE A 33 3.37 13.96 4.90
C ILE A 33 3.47 14.92 6.10
N LYS A 34 2.71 14.69 7.18
CA LYS A 34 2.80 15.51 8.40
C LYS A 34 4.18 15.47 9.07
N GLN A 35 4.92 14.37 8.95
CA GLN A 35 6.21 14.20 9.63
C GLN A 35 7.41 14.55 8.74
N ARG A 36 7.25 14.41 7.41
CA ARG A 36 8.35 14.56 6.46
C ARG A 36 8.45 15.98 5.91
N LYS A 37 9.33 16.78 6.50
CA LYS A 37 9.51 18.20 6.15
C LYS A 37 9.94 18.42 4.70
N GLU A 38 10.67 17.48 4.10
CA GLU A 38 11.14 17.57 2.72
C GLU A 38 10.07 17.18 1.69
N HIS A 39 8.90 16.71 2.12
CA HIS A 39 7.81 16.36 1.20
C HIS A 39 7.21 17.64 0.59
N PHE A 40 7.03 17.67 -0.74
CA PHE A 40 6.57 18.87 -1.45
C PHE A 40 5.26 19.46 -0.89
N ALA A 41 4.35 18.58 -0.44
CA ALA A 41 3.07 18.98 0.13
C ALA A 41 3.15 19.39 1.62
N HIS A 42 4.24 19.12 2.34
CA HIS A 42 4.30 19.21 3.81
C HIS A 42 3.78 20.54 4.36
N GLU A 43 4.32 21.66 3.88
CA GLU A 43 3.93 22.99 4.38
C GLU A 43 2.47 23.33 4.07
N ALA A 44 1.99 23.05 2.86
CA ALA A 44 0.61 23.27 2.46
C ALA A 44 -0.36 22.35 3.24
N PHE A 45 0.05 21.11 3.46
CA PHE A 45 -0.71 20.10 4.18
C PHE A 45 -0.86 20.46 5.66
N LEU A 46 0.16 21.05 6.29
CA LEU A 46 0.05 21.54 7.67
C LEU A 46 -0.84 22.78 7.80
N LYS A 47 -1.02 23.58 6.75
CA LYS A 47 -1.94 24.73 6.72
C LYS A 47 -3.41 24.33 6.63
N LEU A 48 -3.73 23.08 6.30
CA LEU A 48 -5.09 22.56 6.35
C LEU A 48 -5.63 22.62 7.80
N PRO A 49 -6.94 22.87 7.99
CA PRO A 49 -7.48 23.21 9.31
C PRO A 49 -7.51 22.04 10.28
N SER A 50 -7.47 20.78 9.81
CA SER A 50 -7.62 19.60 10.66
C SER A 50 -7.00 18.34 10.03
N ASP A 51 -6.82 17.31 10.85
CA ASP A 51 -6.45 15.98 10.33
C ASP A 51 -7.55 15.36 9.47
N HIS A 52 -8.81 15.73 9.71
CA HIS A 52 -9.94 15.36 8.84
C HIS A 52 -9.72 15.86 7.41
N GLU A 53 -9.42 17.15 7.22
CA GLU A 53 -9.13 17.69 5.87
C GLU A 53 -7.89 17.05 5.23
N ARG A 54 -6.86 16.80 6.03
CA ARG A 54 -5.62 16.14 5.57
C ARG A 54 -5.89 14.71 5.09
N LEU A 55 -6.74 13.96 5.79
CA LEU A 55 -7.11 12.61 5.39
C LEU A 55 -8.00 12.63 4.15
N LEU A 56 -8.97 13.55 4.04
CA LEU A 56 -9.74 13.76 2.81
C LEU A 56 -8.84 14.05 1.61
N HIS A 57 -7.82 14.90 1.76
CA HIS A 57 -6.82 15.15 0.71
C HIS A 57 -5.98 13.91 0.40
N SER A 58 -5.68 13.07 1.39
CA SER A 58 -4.97 11.79 1.17
C SER A 58 -5.85 10.76 0.44
N ILE A 59 -7.17 10.92 0.46
CA ILE A 59 -8.13 10.07 -0.28
C ILE A 59 -8.35 10.61 -1.69
N ARG A 60 -8.83 11.87 -1.78
CA ARG A 60 -9.25 12.53 -3.02
C ARG A 60 -8.09 13.03 -3.88
N GLY A 61 -6.93 13.28 -3.28
CA GLY A 61 -5.86 14.04 -3.91
C GLY A 61 -6.19 15.55 -3.94
N GLY A 62 -5.52 16.28 -4.82
CA GLY A 62 -5.75 17.71 -5.04
C GLY A 62 -4.44 18.51 -5.17
N GLU A 63 -4.56 19.81 -5.46
CA GLU A 63 -3.42 20.72 -5.56
C GLU A 63 -2.95 21.16 -4.17
N LEU A 64 -1.68 20.88 -3.84
CA LEU A 64 -1.04 21.24 -2.58
C LEU A 64 0.39 21.71 -2.82
N GLY A 65 0.73 22.91 -2.35
CA GLY A 65 2.09 23.43 -2.49
C GLY A 65 2.52 23.63 -3.95
N GLY A 66 1.57 23.97 -4.83
CA GLY A 66 1.81 24.18 -6.27
C GLY A 66 2.06 22.90 -7.06
N ARG A 67 1.75 21.73 -6.50
CA ARG A 67 1.82 20.43 -7.19
C ARG A 67 0.62 19.57 -6.85
N ARG A 68 0.25 18.71 -7.80
CA ARG A 68 -0.84 17.77 -7.63
C ARG A 68 -0.43 16.58 -6.75
N LEU A 69 -1.18 16.37 -5.68
CA LEU A 69 -1.24 15.11 -4.95
C LEU A 69 -2.27 14.20 -5.64
N GLN A 70 -1.84 13.01 -6.07
CA GLN A 70 -2.72 12.04 -6.72
C GLN A 70 -3.74 11.43 -5.75
N SER A 71 -4.92 11.11 -6.26
CA SER A 71 -5.95 10.40 -5.49
C SER A 71 -5.50 8.98 -5.12
N LEU A 72 -6.22 8.30 -4.23
CA LEU A 72 -6.00 6.87 -3.98
C LEU A 72 -6.05 6.05 -5.26
N ASP A 73 -7.10 6.24 -6.05
CA ASP A 73 -7.32 5.45 -7.24
C ASP A 73 -6.24 5.70 -8.32
N GLU A 74 -5.87 6.95 -8.55
CA GLU A 74 -4.82 7.32 -9.51
C GLU A 74 -3.48 6.65 -9.17
N ARG A 75 -3.10 6.65 -7.89
CA ARG A 75 -1.85 6.01 -7.44
C ARG A 75 -1.85 4.52 -7.73
N TYR A 76 -2.94 3.81 -7.42
CA TYR A 76 -2.96 2.36 -7.60
C TYR A 76 -3.02 1.97 -9.07
N ARG A 77 -3.76 2.70 -9.91
CA ARG A 77 -3.84 2.42 -11.35
C ARG A 77 -2.48 2.39 -12.05
N GLN A 78 -1.49 3.14 -11.55
CA GLN A 78 -0.11 3.11 -12.06
C GLN A 78 0.62 1.78 -11.83
N PHE A 79 0.15 0.97 -10.88
CA PHE A 79 0.75 -0.32 -10.52
C PHE A 79 -0.13 -1.50 -10.89
N LEU A 80 -1.42 -1.28 -11.19
CA LEU A 80 -2.31 -2.34 -11.61
C LEU A 80 -1.79 -3.07 -12.86
N GLY A 81 -1.09 -2.40 -13.77
CA GLY A 81 -0.50 -3.06 -14.96
C GLY A 81 0.49 -4.17 -14.63
N TRP A 82 1.08 -4.20 -13.43
CA TRP A 82 1.96 -5.29 -13.00
C TRP A 82 1.23 -6.62 -12.78
N GLN A 83 -0.10 -6.61 -12.71
CA GLN A 83 -0.86 -7.86 -12.64
C GLN A 83 -0.80 -8.65 -13.95
N ASP A 84 -0.51 -7.97 -15.06
CA ASP A 84 -0.51 -8.51 -16.42
C ASP A 84 0.93 -8.75 -16.95
N ASP A 85 1.96 -8.54 -16.12
CA ASP A 85 3.38 -8.72 -16.48
C ASP A 85 3.92 -10.04 -15.92
N ASP A 86 4.36 -10.94 -16.81
CA ASP A 86 4.90 -12.26 -16.45
C ASP A 86 6.18 -12.18 -15.57
N ASN A 87 6.90 -11.07 -15.60
CA ASN A 87 8.08 -10.84 -14.77
C ASN A 87 7.74 -10.24 -13.41
N ALA A 88 6.46 -9.97 -13.13
CA ALA A 88 6.01 -9.40 -11.88
C ALA A 88 5.16 -10.38 -11.07
N ILE A 89 5.23 -10.25 -9.74
CA ILE A 89 4.29 -10.86 -8.83
C ILE A 89 3.63 -9.78 -7.98
N LEU A 90 2.30 -9.87 -7.87
CA LEU A 90 1.52 -9.05 -6.97
C LEU A 90 1.34 -9.77 -5.63
N VAL A 91 1.65 -9.09 -4.53
CA VAL A 91 1.41 -9.59 -3.17
C VAL A 91 0.78 -8.50 -2.32
N LYS A 92 -0.07 -8.90 -1.36
CA LYS A 92 -0.67 -7.98 -0.40
C LYS A 92 0.22 -7.85 0.83
N PHE A 93 0.36 -6.64 1.34
CA PHE A 93 0.99 -6.35 2.63
C PHE A 93 0.29 -7.12 3.74
N GLU A 94 -1.04 -7.19 3.68
CA GLU A 94 -1.87 -7.95 4.62
C GLU A 94 -1.49 -9.44 4.68
N ASP A 95 -1.01 -9.99 3.56
CA ASP A 95 -0.55 -11.37 3.50
C ASP A 95 0.87 -11.54 4.05
N LEU A 96 1.66 -10.46 4.17
CA LEU A 96 3.06 -10.49 4.60
C LEU A 96 3.27 -10.15 6.08
N VAL A 97 2.30 -9.49 6.74
CA VAL A 97 2.48 -9.01 8.13
C VAL A 97 2.46 -10.12 9.18
N GLY A 98 1.82 -11.25 8.90
CA GLY A 98 1.67 -12.35 9.85
C GLY A 98 0.94 -11.96 11.15
N PRO A 99 1.02 -12.80 12.20
CA PRO A 99 0.24 -12.64 13.43
C PRO A 99 0.45 -11.30 14.14
N ARG A 100 1.66 -10.74 14.07
CA ARG A 100 2.01 -9.47 14.74
C ARG A 100 1.30 -8.25 14.15
N GLY A 101 0.87 -8.31 12.89
CA GLY A 101 0.11 -7.24 12.22
C GLY A 101 -1.38 -7.53 12.03
N GLY A 102 -1.88 -8.63 12.61
CA GLY A 102 -3.28 -9.07 12.47
C GLY A 102 -3.54 -10.03 11.30
N GLY A 103 -2.50 -10.50 10.61
CA GLY A 103 -2.58 -11.58 9.61
C GLY A 103 -2.37 -12.97 10.23
N SER A 104 -2.16 -14.00 9.41
CA SER A 104 -1.86 -15.37 9.87
C SER A 104 -0.43 -15.78 9.53
N ALA A 105 0.17 -16.65 10.36
CA ALA A 105 1.50 -17.21 10.10
C ALA A 105 1.51 -18.05 8.82
N GLU A 106 0.45 -18.81 8.57
CA GLU A 106 0.31 -19.64 7.36
C GLU A 106 0.29 -18.79 6.08
N THR A 107 -0.52 -17.72 6.03
CA THR A 107 -0.58 -16.83 4.87
C THR A 107 0.75 -16.11 4.67
N GLN A 108 1.39 -15.65 5.75
CA GLN A 108 2.71 -15.05 5.71
C GLN A 108 3.74 -15.97 5.10
N ARG A 109 3.85 -17.20 5.62
CA ARG A 109 4.79 -18.19 5.12
C ARG A 109 4.54 -18.50 3.64
N ARG A 110 3.30 -18.83 3.28
CA ARG A 110 2.93 -19.14 1.89
C ARG A 110 3.27 -18.00 0.93
N THR A 111 3.03 -16.76 1.34
CA THR A 111 3.30 -15.58 0.51
C THR A 111 4.80 -15.32 0.39
N ALA A 112 5.54 -15.44 1.49
CA ALA A 112 7.00 -15.31 1.49
C ALA A 112 7.67 -16.40 0.62
N GLU A 113 7.21 -17.65 0.68
CA GLU A 113 7.69 -18.71 -0.22
C GLU A 113 7.39 -18.40 -1.68
N ARG A 114 6.19 -17.86 -1.97
CA ARG A 114 5.80 -17.49 -3.33
C ARG A 114 6.69 -16.38 -3.88
N VAL A 115 7.04 -15.39 -3.05
CA VAL A 115 8.01 -14.33 -3.39
C VAL A 115 9.40 -14.92 -3.60
N ALA A 116 9.89 -15.79 -2.70
CA ALA A 116 11.20 -16.43 -2.82
C ALA A 116 11.34 -17.21 -4.14
N ARG A 117 10.36 -18.06 -4.47
CA ARG A 117 10.33 -18.78 -5.75
C ARG A 117 10.27 -17.81 -6.94
N HIS A 118 9.47 -16.75 -6.84
CA HIS A 118 9.41 -15.73 -7.87
C HIS A 118 10.77 -15.06 -8.08
N VAL A 119 11.64 -14.92 -7.08
CA VAL A 119 13.01 -14.38 -7.26
C VAL A 119 14.08 -15.46 -7.49
N SER A 120 13.70 -16.67 -7.94
CA SER A 120 14.60 -17.80 -8.22
C SER A 120 15.35 -18.34 -6.99
N LEU A 121 14.78 -18.14 -5.80
CA LEU A 121 15.28 -18.81 -4.59
C LEU A 121 14.48 -20.08 -4.33
N GLU A 122 15.16 -21.10 -3.84
CA GLU A 122 14.54 -22.32 -3.33
C GLU A 122 14.37 -22.16 -1.81
N PRO A 123 13.15 -21.86 -1.31
CA PRO A 123 12.95 -21.67 0.12
C PRO A 123 13.08 -23.01 0.85
N ASP A 124 13.96 -23.05 1.86
CA ASP A 124 14.05 -24.15 2.81
C ASP A 124 13.54 -23.73 4.21
N GLU A 125 13.39 -24.70 5.11
CA GLU A 125 12.90 -24.47 6.48
C GLU A 125 13.76 -23.50 7.31
N ARG A 126 15.04 -23.34 6.97
CA ARG A 126 15.93 -22.43 7.69
C ARG A 126 15.71 -21.00 7.21
N MET A 127 15.69 -20.79 5.90
CA MET A 127 15.39 -19.52 5.27
C MET A 127 14.02 -19.02 5.70
N MET A 128 13.00 -19.88 5.68
CA MET A 128 11.64 -19.48 6.04
C MET A 128 11.52 -19.06 7.50
N ARG A 129 12.17 -19.77 8.44
CA ARG A 129 12.23 -19.33 9.84
C ARG A 129 12.89 -17.97 10.00
N THR A 130 14.03 -17.76 9.35
CA THR A 130 14.70 -16.45 9.39
C THR A 130 13.81 -15.35 8.81
N VAL A 131 13.08 -15.60 7.72
CA VAL A 131 12.14 -14.64 7.15
C VAL A 131 10.99 -14.36 8.13
N GLU A 132 10.32 -15.38 8.66
CA GLU A 132 9.21 -15.23 9.61
C GLU A 132 9.60 -14.41 10.85
N GLU A 133 10.81 -14.62 11.38
CA GLU A 133 11.34 -13.90 12.54
C GLU A 133 11.63 -12.41 12.25
N ASN A 134 12.03 -12.08 11.02
CA ASN A 134 12.57 -10.76 10.67
C ASN A 134 11.67 -9.92 9.75
N ILE A 135 10.68 -10.53 9.07
CA ILE A 135 9.80 -9.85 8.11
C ILE A 135 8.94 -8.78 8.79
N PHE A 136 8.59 -8.99 10.06
CA PHE A 136 7.95 -7.98 10.89
C PHE A 136 9.03 -7.06 11.48
N GLY A 137 9.61 -6.22 10.61
CA GLY A 137 10.64 -5.25 10.95
C GLY A 137 10.07 -3.92 11.46
N VAL A 138 10.93 -3.16 12.14
CA VAL A 138 10.68 -1.77 12.52
C VAL A 138 11.45 -0.88 11.54
N SER A 139 10.77 0.02 10.83
CA SER A 139 11.41 1.02 9.96
C SER A 139 11.00 2.43 10.38
N ASN A 140 11.75 3.46 9.96
CA ASN A 140 11.42 4.86 10.23
C ASN A 140 10.03 5.27 9.70
N THR A 141 9.45 4.50 8.78
CA THR A 141 8.11 4.71 8.23
C THR A 141 7.07 3.71 8.76
N PHE A 142 7.50 2.76 9.59
CA PHE A 142 6.65 1.73 10.17
C PHE A 142 5.89 2.28 11.38
N ARG A 143 4.70 2.84 11.13
CA ARG A 143 3.88 3.47 12.19
C ARG A 143 3.20 2.44 13.11
N LYS A 144 2.36 1.56 12.55
CA LYS A 144 1.58 0.55 13.31
C LYS A 144 1.82 -0.87 12.82
N GLY A 145 2.10 -1.09 11.54
CA GLY A 145 2.26 -2.44 10.98
C GLY A 145 1.00 -3.31 11.00
N GLN A 146 -0.16 -2.70 11.23
CA GLN A 146 -1.43 -3.39 11.41
C GLN A 146 -2.31 -3.26 10.18
N ILE A 147 -3.10 -4.31 9.94
CA ILE A 147 -4.16 -4.34 8.93
C ILE A 147 -5.39 -3.59 9.46
N GLY A 148 -6.01 -2.78 8.63
CA GLY A 148 -7.33 -2.22 8.91
C GLY A 148 -7.33 -1.08 9.92
N GLY A 149 -6.18 -0.45 10.18
CA GLY A 149 -6.06 0.69 11.08
C GLY A 149 -6.86 1.90 10.61
N TRP A 150 -7.22 1.96 9.32
CA TRP A 150 -8.11 2.98 8.78
C TRP A 150 -9.48 3.04 9.47
N ARG A 151 -9.99 1.92 10.01
CA ARG A 151 -11.30 1.88 10.69
C ARG A 151 -11.36 2.74 11.95
N GLU A 152 -10.21 2.96 12.59
CA GLU A 152 -10.11 3.80 13.79
C GLU A 152 -10.05 5.30 13.46
N GLU A 153 -9.67 5.65 12.22
CA GLU A 153 -9.35 7.02 11.82
C GLU A 153 -10.41 7.60 10.86
N PHE A 154 -11.12 6.74 10.13
CA PHE A 154 -12.15 7.16 9.19
C PHE A 154 -13.42 7.59 9.93
N SER A 155 -13.75 8.86 9.80
CA SER A 155 -15.14 9.33 9.90
C SER A 155 -16.01 8.83 8.74
N GLU A 156 -17.33 8.95 8.86
CA GLU A 156 -18.26 8.61 7.78
C GLU A 156 -17.99 9.36 6.47
N GLU A 157 -17.50 10.61 6.56
CA GLU A 157 -17.17 11.39 5.37
C GLU A 157 -15.95 10.81 4.64
N HIS A 158 -14.93 10.36 5.38
CA HIS A 158 -13.79 9.67 4.79
C HIS A 158 -14.21 8.36 4.12
N ALA A 159 -15.09 7.59 4.75
CA ALA A 159 -15.63 6.37 4.15
C ALA A 159 -16.38 6.68 2.84
N ARG A 160 -17.26 7.69 2.84
CA ARG A 160 -17.95 8.14 1.61
C ARG A 160 -16.96 8.58 0.52
N ALA A 161 -15.96 9.39 0.86
CA ALA A 161 -14.94 9.82 -0.08
C ALA A 161 -14.12 8.63 -0.63
N ALA A 162 -13.84 7.62 0.20
CA ALA A 162 -13.11 6.43 -0.22
C ALA A 162 -13.95 5.54 -1.15
N ARG A 163 -15.26 5.39 -0.91
CA ARG A 163 -16.19 4.71 -1.84
C ARG A 163 -16.24 5.44 -3.19
N GLU A 164 -16.45 6.75 -3.16
CA GLU A 164 -16.53 7.59 -4.36
C GLU A 164 -15.26 7.49 -5.21
N ILE A 165 -14.09 7.61 -4.58
CA ILE A 165 -12.80 7.67 -5.29
C ILE A 165 -12.28 6.27 -5.66
N ALA A 166 -12.41 5.30 -4.75
CA ALA A 166 -11.71 4.02 -4.82
C ALA A 166 -12.62 2.79 -4.70
N GLY A 167 -13.95 2.94 -4.66
CA GLY A 167 -14.89 1.81 -4.56
C GLY A 167 -14.63 0.70 -5.60
N PRO A 168 -14.62 1.02 -6.91
CA PRO A 168 -14.29 0.03 -7.94
C PRO A 168 -12.88 -0.55 -7.81
N LEU A 169 -11.91 0.25 -7.35
CA LEU A 169 -10.55 -0.22 -7.08
C LEU A 169 -10.54 -1.25 -5.94
N LEU A 170 -11.25 -0.99 -4.84
CA LEU A 170 -11.33 -1.88 -3.68
C LEU A 170 -11.94 -3.23 -4.07
N VAL A 171 -12.95 -3.24 -4.94
CA VAL A 171 -13.50 -4.47 -5.51
C VAL A 171 -12.48 -5.18 -6.39
N LYS A 172 -11.82 -4.45 -7.32
CA LYS A 172 -10.79 -5.03 -8.21
C LYS A 172 -9.63 -5.66 -7.43
N LEU A 173 -9.25 -5.07 -6.30
CA LEU A 173 -8.19 -5.57 -5.42
C LEU A 173 -8.68 -6.67 -4.46
N GLY A 174 -9.97 -6.99 -4.44
CA GLY A 174 -10.58 -7.98 -3.57
C GLY A 174 -10.57 -7.60 -2.09
N TYR A 175 -10.67 -6.30 -1.79
CA TYR A 175 -10.88 -5.81 -0.41
C TYR A 175 -12.36 -5.67 -0.08
N GLU A 176 -13.23 -5.48 -1.08
CA GLU A 176 -14.68 -5.35 -0.92
C GLU A 176 -15.43 -6.12 -2.00
N ALA A 177 -16.68 -6.51 -1.73
CA ALA A 177 -17.53 -7.22 -2.70
C ALA A 177 -18.35 -6.26 -3.59
N ASP A 178 -18.62 -5.06 -3.09
CA ASP A 178 -19.46 -4.04 -3.73
C ASP A 178 -18.75 -2.68 -3.66
N PRO A 179 -18.75 -1.86 -4.72
CA PRO A 179 -18.12 -0.53 -4.70
C PRO A 179 -18.75 0.45 -3.69
N GLU A 180 -19.99 0.24 -3.25
CA GLU A 180 -20.75 1.10 -2.33
C GLU A 180 -20.67 0.67 -0.84
N TRP A 181 -19.87 -0.36 -0.54
CA TRP A 181 -19.62 -0.99 0.78
C TRP A 181 -19.70 -0.06 2.00
#